data_AF-A0A929UYR1-F1
#
_entry.id   AF-A0A929UYR1-F1
#
_cell.length_a   1.000
_cell.length_b   1.000
_cell.length_c   1.000
_cell.angle_alpha   90.00
_cell.angle_beta   90.00
_cell.angle_gamma   90.00
#
_symmetry.space_group_name_H-M   'P 1'
#
loop_
_entity.id
_entity.type
_entity.pdbx_description
1 polymer ?
#
loop_
_entity_poly.entity_id
_entity_poly.type
_entity_poly.pdbx_seq_one_letter_code
_entity_poly.pdbx_strand_id
1 'polypeptide(L)'
;MKNLDSTSGAKIQSITENLALDNFTANTWGYKMGSENKFKPIPSASSPVNIIQTTNSTGYNALTNGIGYNEINVINLGVKLDDTLESGNYANKMVISVVSNPYEKKARINRGYDFNVSVGNLDKNQTVVDGKGKRDNIYHIKRSLITKELIPADAVNIENGNTSDYEVKIWFIPSENTVYYWTEADKITLSKDSSFMFDRMSKLQTIDLSGFDTSEAEDMSRMFAASPELKSLDFSGFNTSKVKNMTYMFYDAGKIETLDLSAFDTSSVTTMYGLFNGMRALKNLNISSFNTQNVTEMQEMFQYNSSLMSLDLSHFNTRKVTNMECMFKEMSNVTSLDLSSFDTRNVKQMDNMFQGVLKVPTLRLNNFNTEKVENMSGMFAYMDELEDLDVSSFDTRKVTNMYGMFSGVKKLKSINVSNFNTSAVTNMGYMFRNMAALENLDINNFNTSAVTNMNNMFSGMTSLRSLNLSNFDTTNVKDMGGMFHNMKTITELNLSNFNTSNVLGMEAMFYNMTALKTLDISNFDTSQVGSVKSIFATADGDNLERIYVNNDFNTARLTSYMDYTNMFTGRNKLRGGNGSYLSNPATADLTWLRVDRPGVQGYFTRKS
;
A
#
# COMPACT_ATOMS: atom_id res chain seq x y z
N MET A 1 48.53 -35.65 44.57
CA MET A 1 48.25 -35.31 45.98
C MET A 1 49.55 -35.34 46.76
N LYS A 2 49.77 -34.42 47.71
CA LYS A 2 50.98 -34.39 48.54
C LYS A 2 50.67 -34.92 49.93
N ASN A 3 51.55 -35.75 50.50
CA ASN A 3 51.49 -36.12 51.91
C ASN A 3 51.84 -34.87 52.75
N LEU A 4 50.94 -34.49 53.65
CA LEU A 4 51.09 -33.31 54.51
C LEU A 4 52.10 -33.54 55.65
N ASP A 5 52.36 -34.80 55.99
CA ASP A 5 53.17 -35.22 57.12
C ASP A 5 54.56 -35.71 56.68
N SER A 6 54.82 -35.80 55.37
CA SER A 6 56.03 -36.38 54.80
C SER A 6 57.22 -35.41 54.81
N THR A 7 58.34 -35.87 55.35
CA THR A 7 59.64 -35.20 55.26
C THR A 7 60.39 -35.51 53.97
N SER A 8 60.02 -36.61 53.28
CA SER A 8 60.60 -37.05 51.99
C SER A 8 59.90 -36.41 50.78
N GLY A 9 58.74 -35.79 50.99
CA GLY A 9 57.93 -35.18 49.94
C GLY A 9 57.09 -36.19 49.16
N ALA A 10 56.63 -37.27 49.80
CA ALA A 10 55.80 -38.33 49.20
C ALA A 10 54.53 -37.77 48.52
N LYS A 11 54.21 -38.32 47.35
CA LYS A 11 53.11 -37.86 46.49
C LYS A 11 52.41 -39.01 45.79
N ILE A 12 51.09 -38.87 45.63
CA ILE A 12 50.30 -39.63 44.64
C ILE A 12 50.31 -38.82 43.35
N GLN A 13 50.94 -39.33 42.30
CA GLN A 13 51.19 -38.60 41.05
C GLN A 13 49.99 -38.66 40.10
N SER A 14 49.82 -37.66 39.24
CA SER A 14 48.86 -37.81 38.14
C SER A 14 49.31 -38.95 37.21
N ILE A 15 48.36 -39.72 36.66
CA ILE A 15 48.64 -40.55 35.47
C ILE A 15 49.18 -39.68 34.33
N THR A 16 49.97 -40.26 33.43
CA THR A 16 50.65 -39.54 32.34
C THR A 16 49.90 -39.60 31.00
N GLU A 17 48.95 -40.53 30.87
CA GLU A 17 48.14 -40.74 29.67
C GLU A 17 46.73 -41.24 30.04
N ASN A 18 45.88 -41.46 29.04
CA ASN A 18 44.51 -41.91 29.27
C ASN A 18 44.43 -43.42 29.55
N LEU A 19 44.08 -43.79 30.79
CA LEU A 19 44.14 -45.17 31.27
C LEU A 19 42.81 -45.64 31.87
N ALA A 20 42.51 -46.94 31.74
CA ALA A 20 41.52 -47.59 32.60
C ALA A 20 42.07 -47.72 34.03
N LEU A 21 41.20 -47.75 35.05
CA LEU A 21 41.63 -47.76 36.46
C LEU A 21 42.58 -48.93 36.77
N ASP A 22 42.32 -50.10 36.22
CA ASP A 22 43.14 -51.31 36.44
C ASP A 22 44.57 -51.13 35.93
N ASN A 23 44.76 -50.30 34.90
CA ASN A 23 46.04 -50.02 34.25
C ASN A 23 46.81 -48.86 34.90
N PHE A 24 46.33 -48.28 35.99
CA PHE A 24 47.10 -47.28 36.72
C PHE A 24 48.39 -47.89 37.24
N THR A 25 49.49 -47.14 37.14
CA THR A 25 50.69 -47.43 37.93
C THR A 25 50.39 -47.12 39.39
N ALA A 26 51.04 -47.82 40.32
CA ALA A 26 50.80 -47.59 41.73
C ALA A 26 51.07 -46.14 42.14
N ASN A 27 50.34 -45.68 43.16
CA ASN A 27 50.41 -44.34 43.71
C ASN A 27 50.12 -43.25 42.67
N THR A 28 49.11 -43.51 41.82
CA THR A 28 48.63 -42.52 40.85
C THR A 28 47.13 -42.26 40.92
N TRP A 29 46.72 -41.13 40.35
CA TRP A 29 45.33 -40.73 40.25
C TRP A 29 45.03 -39.99 38.93
N GLY A 30 43.76 -39.97 38.54
CA GLY A 30 43.27 -39.35 37.31
C GLY A 30 41.79 -39.00 37.44
N TYR A 31 41.23 -38.30 36.44
CA TYR A 31 39.82 -37.92 36.41
C TYR A 31 39.12 -38.38 35.13
N LYS A 32 37.81 -38.58 35.16
CA LYS A 32 37.01 -38.81 33.95
C LYS A 32 35.63 -38.18 34.08
N MET A 33 35.01 -37.86 32.94
CA MET A 33 33.68 -37.26 32.89
C MET A 33 32.61 -38.34 32.71
N GLY A 34 31.53 -38.28 33.48
CA GLY A 34 30.35 -39.12 33.31
C GLY A 34 30.69 -40.61 33.16
N SER A 35 30.25 -41.21 32.04
CA SER A 35 30.46 -42.62 31.70
C SER A 35 31.71 -42.89 30.85
N GLU A 36 32.66 -41.95 30.75
CA GLU A 36 33.92 -42.19 30.05
C GLU A 36 34.61 -43.47 30.54
N ASN A 37 35.22 -44.22 29.63
CA ASN A 37 35.84 -45.52 29.95
C ASN A 37 37.29 -45.39 30.44
N LYS A 38 37.93 -44.24 30.27
CA LYS A 38 39.32 -43.98 30.64
C LYS A 38 39.42 -42.72 31.49
N PHE A 39 40.28 -42.76 32.51
CA PHE A 39 40.71 -41.59 33.27
C PHE A 39 41.82 -40.87 32.51
N LYS A 40 41.78 -39.54 32.57
CA LYS A 40 42.73 -38.60 32.00
C LYS A 40 43.67 -38.07 33.09
N PRO A 41 44.90 -37.63 32.73
CA PRO A 41 45.81 -36.95 33.64
C PRO A 41 45.16 -35.73 34.31
N ILE A 42 45.43 -35.53 35.61
CA ILE A 42 45.05 -34.30 36.30
C ILE A 42 45.91 -33.14 35.77
N PRO A 43 45.30 -32.10 35.17
CA PRO A 43 46.05 -30.97 34.61
C PRO A 43 46.77 -30.18 35.72
N SER A 44 47.90 -29.57 35.39
CA SER A 44 48.57 -28.64 36.30
C SER A 44 47.81 -27.32 36.37
N ALA A 45 47.96 -26.60 37.48
CA ALA A 45 47.39 -25.25 37.62
C ALA A 45 47.95 -24.25 36.59
N SER A 46 49.17 -24.48 36.08
CA SER A 46 49.80 -23.67 35.03
C SER A 46 49.29 -24.00 33.62
N SER A 47 48.51 -25.07 33.46
CA SER A 47 47.98 -25.52 32.16
C SER A 47 46.60 -26.15 32.37
N PRO A 48 45.59 -25.34 32.77
CA PRO A 48 44.24 -25.84 32.97
C PRO A 48 43.64 -26.32 31.63
N VAL A 49 42.70 -27.26 31.71
CA VAL A 49 42.02 -27.83 30.55
C VAL A 49 40.52 -27.57 30.62
N ASN A 50 39.88 -27.37 29.46
CA ASN A 50 38.44 -27.35 29.38
C ASN A 50 37.92 -28.80 29.46
N ILE A 51 37.07 -29.09 30.45
CA ILE A 51 36.52 -30.43 30.69
C ILE A 51 35.07 -30.59 30.27
N ILE A 52 34.31 -29.49 30.11
CA ILE A 52 32.90 -29.45 29.71
C ILE A 52 32.61 -28.16 28.93
N GLN A 53 31.92 -28.25 27.80
CA GLN A 53 31.34 -27.10 27.10
C GLN A 53 29.88 -27.42 26.73
N THR A 54 28.97 -26.51 27.05
CA THR A 54 27.53 -26.67 26.80
C THR A 54 27.03 -25.52 25.92
N THR A 55 26.00 -25.79 25.11
CA THR A 55 25.40 -24.80 24.20
C THR A 55 23.91 -24.57 24.47
N ASN A 56 23.32 -25.33 25.40
CA ASN A 56 21.89 -25.29 25.69
C ASN A 56 21.58 -24.29 26.81
N SER A 57 20.45 -23.58 26.69
CA SER A 57 19.96 -22.69 27.75
C SER A 57 19.39 -23.51 28.91
N THR A 58 19.82 -23.18 30.14
CA THR A 58 19.27 -23.73 31.39
C THR A 58 18.22 -22.80 32.02
N GLY A 59 17.74 -21.78 31.26
CA GLY A 59 16.77 -20.77 31.70
C GLY A 59 15.30 -21.20 31.58
N TYR A 60 14.38 -20.23 31.75
CA TYR A 60 12.95 -20.46 31.55
C TYR A 60 12.69 -21.01 30.15
N ASN A 61 11.91 -22.08 30.06
CA ASN A 61 11.49 -22.69 28.80
C ASN A 61 9.96 -22.80 28.80
N ALA A 62 9.30 -22.10 27.89
CA ALA A 62 7.84 -22.07 27.87
C ALA A 62 7.22 -23.39 27.37
N LEU A 63 7.96 -24.25 26.65
CA LEU A 63 7.50 -25.60 26.31
C LEU A 63 7.34 -26.51 27.54
N THR A 64 8.01 -26.19 28.64
CA THR A 64 8.03 -26.96 29.88
C THR A 64 7.46 -26.17 31.06
N ASN A 65 6.65 -25.14 30.80
CA ASN A 65 6.07 -24.24 31.81
C ASN A 65 7.12 -23.65 32.76
N GLY A 66 8.27 -23.23 32.22
CA GLY A 66 9.34 -22.57 32.96
C GLY A 66 10.34 -23.48 33.64
N ILE A 67 10.22 -24.81 33.49
CA ILE A 67 11.24 -25.74 33.96
C ILE A 67 12.38 -25.81 32.93
N GLY A 68 13.45 -25.06 33.16
CA GLY A 68 14.67 -25.17 32.37
C GLY A 68 15.28 -26.57 32.42
N TYR A 69 16.09 -26.93 31.42
CA TYR A 69 16.83 -28.17 31.46
C TYR A 69 17.91 -28.10 32.54
N ASN A 70 17.81 -28.94 33.56
CA ASN A 70 18.90 -29.14 34.51
C ASN A 70 19.98 -30.00 33.85
N GLU A 71 21.19 -29.44 33.71
CA GLU A 71 22.33 -30.18 33.20
C GLU A 71 23.21 -30.67 34.36
N ILE A 72 23.31 -31.99 34.54
CA ILE A 72 24.11 -32.62 35.58
C ILE A 72 25.36 -33.21 34.94
N ASN A 73 26.53 -32.69 35.32
CA ASN A 73 27.82 -33.20 34.89
C ASN A 73 28.59 -33.81 36.07
N VAL A 74 29.06 -35.06 35.92
CA VAL A 74 29.74 -35.81 36.98
C VAL A 74 31.23 -35.92 36.68
N ILE A 75 32.08 -35.55 37.63
CA ILE A 75 33.52 -35.76 37.60
C ILE A 75 33.84 -36.96 38.50
N ASN A 76 34.40 -38.02 37.94
CA ASN A 76 34.85 -39.18 38.69
C ASN A 76 36.37 -39.11 38.89
N LEU A 77 36.84 -39.36 40.11
CA LEU A 77 38.26 -39.44 40.43
C LEU A 77 38.65 -40.90 40.66
N GLY A 78 39.68 -41.36 39.96
CA GLY A 78 40.24 -42.69 40.09
C GLY A 78 41.58 -42.61 40.82
N VAL A 79 41.82 -43.50 41.78
CA VAL A 79 43.07 -43.55 42.55
C VAL A 79 43.48 -45.01 42.68
N LYS A 80 44.76 -45.32 42.44
CA LYS A 80 45.35 -46.63 42.71
C LYS A 80 46.55 -46.46 43.63
N LEU A 81 46.54 -47.14 44.77
CA LEU A 81 47.55 -47.07 45.82
C LEU A 81 48.22 -48.44 45.99
N ASP A 82 49.45 -48.46 46.49
CA ASP A 82 50.11 -49.68 46.96
C ASP A 82 50.75 -49.48 48.34
N ASP A 83 51.43 -50.52 48.82
CA ASP A 83 52.10 -50.58 50.11
C ASP A 83 53.44 -49.81 50.17
N THR A 84 53.90 -49.24 49.05
CA THR A 84 55.10 -48.39 49.00
C THR A 84 54.82 -46.93 49.39
N LEU A 85 53.54 -46.58 49.59
CA LEU A 85 53.12 -45.23 49.96
C LEU A 85 53.41 -44.93 51.44
N GLU A 86 54.14 -43.84 51.69
CA GLU A 86 54.40 -43.34 53.04
C GLU A 86 53.06 -43.05 53.76
N SER A 87 52.90 -43.55 54.99
CA SER A 87 51.72 -43.29 55.83
C SER A 87 51.54 -41.79 56.08
N GLY A 88 50.30 -41.32 56.11
CA GLY A 88 49.99 -39.92 56.38
C GLY A 88 48.80 -39.40 55.58
N ASN A 89 48.50 -38.11 55.74
CA ASN A 89 47.35 -37.48 55.09
C ASN A 89 47.75 -36.89 53.73
N TYR A 90 47.14 -37.38 52.64
CA TYR A 90 47.38 -36.86 51.30
C TYR A 90 46.29 -35.86 50.90
N ALA A 91 46.70 -34.64 50.53
CA ALA A 91 45.78 -33.60 50.08
C ALA A 91 46.16 -33.01 48.72
N ASN A 92 45.15 -32.52 48.01
CA ASN A 92 45.32 -31.61 46.86
C ASN A 92 44.12 -30.68 46.75
N LYS A 93 44.30 -29.51 46.13
CA LYS A 93 43.23 -28.57 45.85
C LYS A 93 42.90 -28.62 44.36
N MET A 94 41.68 -29.06 44.03
CA MET A 94 41.14 -28.92 42.67
C MET A 94 40.41 -27.59 42.56
N VAL A 95 40.69 -26.84 41.50
CA VAL A 95 39.97 -25.60 41.17
C VAL A 95 39.18 -25.86 39.90
N ILE A 96 37.86 -25.68 39.98
CA ILE A 96 36.96 -25.75 38.84
C ILE A 96 36.46 -24.32 38.60
N SER A 97 36.71 -23.80 37.40
CA SER A 97 36.21 -22.49 36.98
C SER A 97 35.11 -22.70 35.96
N VAL A 98 33.95 -22.10 36.21
CA VAL A 98 32.82 -22.07 35.28
C VAL A 98 32.77 -20.68 34.66
N VAL A 99 32.83 -20.63 33.33
CA VAL A 99 32.67 -19.39 32.56
C VAL A 99 31.32 -19.47 31.85
N SER A 100 30.37 -18.63 32.25
CA SER A 100 29.12 -18.44 31.53
C SER A 100 29.25 -17.24 30.58
N ASN A 101 28.62 -17.32 29.41
CA ASN A 101 28.46 -16.14 28.57
C ASN A 101 27.49 -15.16 29.25
N PRO A 102 27.77 -13.85 29.28
CA PRO A 102 26.78 -12.87 29.69
C PRO A 102 25.58 -12.99 28.74
N TYR A 103 24.42 -13.34 29.29
CA TYR A 103 23.17 -13.48 28.56
C TYR A 103 22.11 -12.60 29.22
N GLU A 104 21.57 -11.68 28.45
CA GLU A 104 20.45 -10.85 28.86
C GLU A 104 19.14 -11.60 28.54
N LYS A 105 18.42 -11.99 29.60
CA LYS A 105 17.10 -12.61 29.45
C LYS A 105 16.14 -11.61 28.80
N LYS A 106 15.30 -12.05 27.87
CA LYS A 106 14.25 -11.18 27.31
C LYS A 106 12.89 -11.85 27.23
N ALA A 107 11.85 -11.06 27.45
CA ALA A 107 10.48 -11.45 27.13
C ALA A 107 10.28 -11.31 25.62
N ARG A 108 9.84 -12.36 24.94
CA ARG A 108 9.57 -12.37 23.49
C ARG A 108 8.18 -12.89 23.23
N ILE A 109 7.49 -12.32 22.26
CA ILE A 109 6.18 -12.81 21.81
C ILE A 109 6.23 -13.41 20.41
N ASN A 110 5.19 -14.16 20.05
CA ASN A 110 4.98 -14.66 18.69
C ASN A 110 4.68 -13.52 17.70
N ARG A 111 4.30 -13.86 16.46
CA ARG A 111 4.07 -12.86 15.41
C ARG A 111 2.97 -11.89 15.80
N GLY A 112 3.00 -10.68 15.26
CA GLY A 112 1.99 -9.66 15.50
C GLY A 112 0.58 -10.18 15.20
N TYR A 113 0.41 -10.92 14.11
CA TYR A 113 -0.83 -11.60 13.78
C TYR A 113 -1.28 -12.61 14.85
N ASP A 114 -0.36 -13.38 15.45
CA ASP A 114 -0.70 -14.36 16.49
C ASP A 114 -1.12 -13.65 17.79
N PHE A 115 -0.43 -12.56 18.16
CA PHE A 115 -0.85 -11.67 19.26
C PHE A 115 -2.25 -11.13 19.01
N ASN A 116 -2.49 -10.62 17.78
CA ASN A 116 -3.78 -10.16 17.36
C ASN A 116 -4.78 -11.29 17.61
N VAL A 117 -4.68 -12.45 16.98
CA VAL A 117 -5.61 -13.59 17.17
C VAL A 117 -5.89 -13.88 18.65
N SER A 118 -4.87 -13.97 19.50
CA SER A 118 -5.04 -14.21 20.94
C SER A 118 -5.91 -13.14 21.62
N VAL A 119 -5.67 -11.85 21.33
CA VAL A 119 -6.49 -10.75 21.85
C VAL A 119 -7.96 -10.90 21.45
N GLY A 120 -8.23 -11.28 20.20
CA GLY A 120 -9.58 -11.54 19.71
C GLY A 120 -10.18 -12.86 20.18
N ASN A 121 -9.54 -13.60 21.07
CA ASN A 121 -10.13 -14.80 21.69
C ASN A 121 -10.34 -14.63 23.20
N LEU A 122 -9.97 -13.48 23.78
CA LEU A 122 -10.10 -13.23 25.22
C LEU A 122 -11.55 -13.00 25.65
N ASP A 123 -12.30 -12.21 24.88
CA ASP A 123 -13.70 -11.95 25.19
C ASP A 123 -14.58 -13.08 24.64
N LYS A 124 -15.28 -13.75 25.55
CA LYS A 124 -16.20 -14.85 25.23
C LYS A 124 -17.52 -14.37 24.61
N ASN A 125 -17.81 -13.07 24.70
CA ASN A 125 -19.05 -12.46 24.25
C ASN A 125 -18.94 -11.72 22.90
N GLN A 126 -17.75 -11.63 22.30
CA GLN A 126 -17.61 -10.99 20.99
C GLN A 126 -18.06 -11.87 19.84
N THR A 127 -18.45 -11.20 18.75
CA THR A 127 -18.71 -11.81 17.46
C THR A 127 -17.49 -12.57 16.96
N VAL A 128 -17.68 -13.82 16.56
CA VAL A 128 -16.65 -14.69 15.97
C VAL A 128 -16.96 -14.91 14.48
N VAL A 129 -15.95 -14.73 13.63
CA VAL A 129 -16.00 -15.04 12.19
C VAL A 129 -14.80 -15.92 11.84
N ASP A 130 -15.06 -17.04 11.17
CA ASP A 130 -14.02 -18.04 10.82
C ASP A 130 -13.15 -18.48 12.00
N GLY A 131 -13.76 -18.62 13.18
CA GLY A 131 -13.08 -19.02 14.41
C GLY A 131 -12.22 -17.93 15.07
N LYS A 132 -12.31 -16.67 14.62
CA LYS A 132 -11.59 -15.53 15.20
C LYS A 132 -12.57 -14.46 15.68
N GLY A 133 -12.39 -13.97 16.90
CA GLY A 133 -13.21 -12.87 17.39
C GLY A 133 -12.84 -11.51 16.80
N LYS A 134 -13.87 -10.67 16.61
CA LYS A 134 -13.80 -9.37 15.95
C LYS A 134 -13.18 -8.23 16.78
N ARG A 135 -12.85 -8.46 18.06
CA ARG A 135 -12.34 -7.41 18.99
C ARG A 135 -13.25 -6.20 19.17
N ASP A 136 -14.52 -6.31 18.81
CA ASP A 136 -15.46 -5.17 18.82
C ASP A 136 -15.68 -4.58 20.23
N ASN A 137 -15.31 -5.31 21.29
CA ASN A 137 -15.43 -4.86 22.68
C ASN A 137 -14.10 -4.38 23.30
N ILE A 138 -13.03 -4.25 22.50
CA ILE A 138 -11.70 -3.87 22.99
C ILE A 138 -11.45 -2.39 22.71
N TYR A 139 -11.47 -1.59 23.77
CA TYR A 139 -11.39 -0.14 23.71
C TYR A 139 -10.00 0.35 24.15
N HIS A 140 -9.33 -0.41 25.02
CA HIS A 140 -8.02 -0.06 25.54
C HIS A 140 -7.11 -1.28 25.61
N ILE A 141 -5.82 -1.07 25.39
CA ILE A 141 -4.77 -2.05 25.69
C ILE A 141 -3.78 -1.37 26.65
N LYS A 142 -3.51 -1.97 27.81
CA LYS A 142 -2.70 -1.35 28.87
C LYS A 142 -1.66 -2.32 29.43
N ARG A 143 -0.50 -1.80 29.84
CA ARG A 143 0.42 -2.56 30.68
C ARG A 143 -0.16 -2.69 32.09
N SER A 144 -0.14 -3.89 32.63
CA SER A 144 -0.45 -4.13 34.05
C SER A 144 0.80 -4.05 34.91
N LEU A 145 0.68 -3.45 36.08
CA LEU A 145 1.76 -3.31 37.08
C LEU A 145 1.55 -4.18 38.33
N ILE A 146 0.60 -5.13 38.26
CA ILE A 146 0.34 -6.06 39.36
C ILE A 146 1.51 -7.06 39.53
N THR A 147 1.63 -7.64 40.71
CA THR A 147 2.59 -8.73 40.95
C THR A 147 2.08 -10.04 40.36
N LYS A 148 2.99 -11.01 40.16
CA LYS A 148 2.67 -12.31 39.53
C LYS A 148 1.52 -13.05 40.22
N GLU A 149 1.43 -12.94 41.54
CA GLU A 149 0.43 -13.62 42.37
C GLU A 149 -1.00 -13.09 42.15
N LEU A 150 -1.13 -11.89 41.59
CA LEU A 150 -2.42 -11.23 41.35
C LEU A 150 -2.92 -11.40 39.91
N ILE A 151 -2.17 -12.11 39.06
CA ILE A 151 -2.58 -12.36 37.68
C ILE A 151 -3.84 -13.24 37.67
N PRO A 152 -4.89 -12.86 36.92
CA PRO A 152 -6.11 -13.67 36.82
C PRO A 152 -5.84 -15.10 36.32
N ALA A 153 -6.59 -16.06 36.86
CA ALA A 153 -6.42 -17.47 36.50
C ALA A 153 -6.73 -17.77 35.02
N ASP A 154 -7.54 -16.93 34.37
CA ASP A 154 -7.89 -17.02 32.96
C ASP A 154 -6.98 -16.20 32.03
N ALA A 155 -5.89 -15.63 32.55
CA ALA A 155 -4.88 -14.97 31.74
C ALA A 155 -4.17 -15.96 30.80
N VAL A 156 -4.01 -15.55 29.55
CA VAL A 156 -3.47 -16.36 28.44
C VAL A 156 -2.01 -16.01 28.20
N ASN A 157 -1.17 -17.02 28.00
CA ASN A 157 0.23 -16.87 27.61
C ASN A 157 0.34 -16.54 26.11
N ILE A 158 1.21 -15.59 25.78
CA ILE A 158 1.49 -15.16 24.40
C ILE A 158 2.99 -15.11 24.07
N GLU A 159 3.84 -15.48 25.02
CA GLU A 159 5.27 -15.56 24.79
C GLU A 159 5.62 -16.54 23.65
N ASN A 160 6.74 -16.27 22.97
CA ASN A 160 7.32 -17.23 22.05
C ASN A 160 7.97 -18.35 22.84
N GLY A 161 7.34 -19.53 22.79
CA GLY A 161 7.72 -20.67 23.63
C GLY A 161 9.15 -21.16 23.45
N ASN A 162 9.77 -20.85 22.31
CA ASN A 162 11.12 -21.29 21.96
C ASN A 162 12.22 -20.29 22.33
N THR A 163 11.87 -19.01 22.54
CA THR A 163 12.87 -17.93 22.62
C THR A 163 12.66 -16.93 23.76
N SER A 164 11.52 -17.00 24.46
CA SER A 164 11.26 -16.12 25.60
C SER A 164 11.81 -16.70 26.89
N ASP A 165 12.50 -15.87 27.67
CA ASP A 165 12.98 -16.21 29.02
C ASP A 165 11.99 -15.81 30.13
N TYR A 166 10.88 -15.18 29.75
CA TYR A 166 9.84 -14.70 30.66
C TYR A 166 8.45 -15.06 30.13
N GLU A 167 7.52 -15.22 31.06
CA GLU A 167 6.09 -15.27 30.74
C GLU A 167 5.62 -13.92 30.20
N VAL A 168 4.75 -13.95 29.20
CA VAL A 168 4.04 -12.77 28.73
C VAL A 168 2.56 -13.12 28.70
N LYS A 169 1.80 -12.49 29.59
CA LYS A 169 0.38 -12.81 29.79
C LYS A 169 -0.52 -11.68 29.32
N ILE A 170 -1.70 -12.05 28.82
CA ILE A 170 -2.78 -11.12 28.50
C ILE A 170 -4.11 -11.59 29.07
N TRP A 171 -4.98 -10.65 29.45
CA TRP A 171 -6.37 -10.93 29.85
C TRP A 171 -7.27 -9.75 29.53
N PHE A 172 -8.58 -9.98 29.45
CA PHE A 172 -9.57 -8.95 29.16
C PHE A 172 -10.46 -8.71 30.37
N ILE A 173 -10.70 -7.44 30.71
CA ILE A 173 -11.65 -7.03 31.75
C ILE A 173 -12.88 -6.42 31.07
N PRO A 174 -14.02 -7.14 30.99
CA PRO A 174 -15.21 -6.68 30.27
C PRO A 174 -15.81 -5.38 30.80
N SER A 175 -15.81 -5.17 32.12
CA SER A 175 -16.32 -3.95 32.75
C SER A 175 -15.51 -2.70 32.40
N GLU A 176 -14.29 -2.87 31.90
CA GLU A 176 -13.38 -1.79 31.50
C GLU A 176 -13.15 -1.75 29.99
N ASN A 177 -13.70 -2.70 29.23
CA ASN A 177 -13.38 -2.91 27.81
C ASN A 177 -11.86 -2.88 27.53
N THR A 178 -11.07 -3.39 28.47
CA THR A 178 -9.60 -3.22 28.48
C THR A 178 -8.91 -4.57 28.46
N VAL A 179 -7.96 -4.74 27.53
CA VAL A 179 -6.99 -5.81 27.57
C VAL A 179 -5.77 -5.35 28.35
N TYR A 180 -5.34 -6.16 29.29
CA TYR A 180 -4.10 -5.95 30.03
C TYR A 180 -3.03 -6.91 29.50
N TYR A 181 -1.80 -6.43 29.40
CA TYR A 181 -0.62 -7.27 29.18
C TYR A 181 0.36 -7.15 30.34
N TRP A 182 1.12 -8.21 30.59
CA TRP A 182 2.04 -8.29 31.71
C TRP A 182 3.25 -9.19 31.40
N THR A 183 4.41 -8.82 31.94
CA THR A 183 5.61 -9.65 32.03
C THR A 183 6.48 -9.14 33.19
N GLU A 184 7.30 -10.00 33.79
CA GLU A 184 8.30 -9.58 34.80
C GLU A 184 9.45 -8.77 34.18
N ALA A 185 9.66 -8.87 32.87
CA ALA A 185 10.68 -8.12 32.16
C ALA A 185 10.32 -6.63 32.02
N ASP A 186 11.33 -5.77 31.90
CA ASP A 186 11.10 -4.34 31.67
C ASP A 186 10.43 -4.07 30.32
N LYS A 187 10.76 -4.86 29.29
CA LYS A 187 10.19 -4.76 27.94
C LYS A 187 9.90 -6.14 27.34
N ILE A 188 8.94 -6.16 26.43
CA ILE A 188 8.57 -7.28 25.56
C ILE A 188 9.15 -7.00 24.18
N THR A 189 10.15 -7.79 23.77
CA THR A 189 10.69 -7.73 22.41
C THR A 189 9.68 -8.31 21.42
N LEU A 190 9.26 -7.50 20.46
CA LEU A 190 8.36 -7.92 19.40
C LEU A 190 9.09 -8.79 18.37
N SER A 191 8.35 -9.70 17.74
CA SER A 191 8.91 -10.59 16.73
C SER A 191 9.30 -9.84 15.45
N LYS A 192 10.18 -10.43 14.64
CA LYS A 192 10.54 -9.93 13.29
C LYS A 192 9.31 -9.62 12.45
N ASP A 193 8.28 -10.46 12.55
CA ASP A 193 6.98 -10.22 11.96
C ASP A 193 6.04 -9.62 13.03
N SER A 194 5.99 -8.30 13.07
CA SER A 194 5.08 -7.52 13.94
C SER A 194 3.85 -7.04 13.18
N SER A 195 3.62 -7.57 11.97
CA SER A 195 2.49 -7.18 11.14
C SER A 195 1.15 -7.53 11.82
N PHE A 196 0.11 -6.75 11.51
CA PHE A 196 -1.26 -6.93 11.98
C PHE A 196 -1.51 -6.88 13.50
N MET A 197 -0.52 -6.53 14.34
CA MET A 197 -0.61 -6.66 15.80
C MET A 197 -1.87 -6.01 16.41
N PHE A 198 -2.20 -4.79 15.98
CA PHE A 198 -3.40 -4.04 16.39
C PHE A 198 -4.34 -3.75 15.20
N ASP A 199 -4.31 -4.58 14.16
CA ASP A 199 -5.19 -4.44 12.98
C ASP A 199 -6.64 -4.74 13.34
N ARG A 200 -7.56 -4.00 12.70
CA ARG A 200 -9.02 -4.22 12.71
C ARG A 200 -9.65 -4.21 14.10
N MET A 201 -9.12 -3.42 15.04
CA MET A 201 -9.74 -3.22 16.35
C MET A 201 -10.68 -2.00 16.28
N SER A 202 -11.90 -2.23 15.78
CA SER A 202 -12.84 -1.18 15.35
C SER A 202 -13.24 -0.17 16.44
N LYS A 203 -13.12 -0.54 17.71
CA LYS A 203 -13.41 0.30 18.88
C LYS A 203 -12.20 0.75 19.69
N LEU A 204 -10.99 0.36 19.29
CA LEU A 204 -9.77 0.65 20.04
C LEU A 204 -9.49 2.15 20.05
N GLN A 205 -9.33 2.72 21.25
CA GLN A 205 -9.13 4.15 21.46
C GLN A 205 -7.71 4.50 21.90
N THR A 206 -7.10 3.64 22.73
CA THR A 206 -5.77 3.88 23.30
C THR A 206 -4.99 2.58 23.44
N ILE A 207 -3.68 2.65 23.18
CA ILE A 207 -2.73 1.56 23.41
C ILE A 207 -1.56 2.10 24.22
N ASP A 208 -1.21 1.42 25.31
CA ASP A 208 0.06 1.64 25.99
C ASP A 208 1.18 0.86 25.29
N LEU A 209 2.05 1.57 24.57
CA LEU A 209 3.16 1.01 23.83
C LEU A 209 4.49 0.97 24.61
N SER A 210 4.53 1.51 25.83
CA SER A 210 5.77 1.70 26.59
C SER A 210 6.50 0.40 26.94
N GLY A 211 5.76 -0.70 27.04
CA GLY A 211 6.29 -2.03 27.33
C GLY A 211 6.86 -2.78 26.12
N PHE A 212 6.82 -2.24 24.91
CA PHE A 212 7.28 -2.95 23.71
C PHE A 212 8.66 -2.48 23.23
N ASP A 213 9.52 -3.44 22.89
CA ASP A 213 10.79 -3.24 22.21
C ASP A 213 10.68 -3.73 20.76
N THR A 214 10.80 -2.81 19.81
CA THR A 214 10.67 -3.09 18.37
C THR A 214 12.01 -3.31 17.65
N SER A 215 13.13 -3.37 18.38
CA SER A 215 14.49 -3.44 17.82
C SER A 215 14.80 -4.69 16.96
N GLU A 216 13.92 -5.70 16.99
CA GLU A 216 14.02 -6.90 16.17
C GLU A 216 13.00 -6.96 15.02
N ALA A 217 12.04 -6.02 14.95
CA ALA A 217 10.99 -6.01 13.93
C ALA A 217 11.55 -5.71 12.53
N GLU A 218 11.16 -6.53 11.55
CA GLU A 218 11.48 -6.36 10.12
C GLU A 218 10.21 -6.03 9.30
N ASP A 219 9.03 -6.47 9.76
CA ASP A 219 7.73 -6.18 9.14
C ASP A 219 6.76 -5.59 10.18
N MET A 220 6.25 -4.38 9.90
CA MET A 220 5.21 -3.71 10.69
C MET A 220 3.97 -3.38 9.85
N SER A 221 3.78 -4.10 8.74
CA SER A 221 2.64 -3.88 7.86
C SER A 221 1.33 -4.03 8.63
N ARG A 222 0.42 -3.08 8.41
CA ARG A 222 -0.90 -3.03 9.03
C ARG A 222 -0.91 -3.08 10.57
N MET A 223 0.20 -2.75 11.24
CA MET A 223 0.31 -2.87 12.70
C MET A 223 -0.78 -2.12 13.46
N PHE A 224 -1.24 -0.96 12.96
CA PHE A 224 -2.30 -0.14 13.57
C PHE A 224 -3.48 0.11 12.62
N ALA A 225 -3.61 -0.71 11.56
CA ALA A 225 -4.59 -0.48 10.50
C ALA A 225 -6.03 -0.79 10.92
N ALA A 226 -6.99 -0.15 10.24
CA ALA A 226 -8.43 -0.35 10.42
C ALA A 226 -8.88 -0.24 11.88
N SER A 227 -8.27 0.68 12.63
CA SER A 227 -8.61 1.03 14.01
C SER A 227 -9.08 2.50 14.05
N PRO A 228 -10.25 2.81 13.47
CA PRO A 228 -10.70 4.18 13.20
C PRO A 228 -10.97 5.00 14.47
N GLU A 229 -11.13 4.35 15.62
CA GLU A 229 -11.39 5.00 16.91
C GLU A 229 -10.12 5.41 17.68
N LEU A 230 -8.94 5.03 17.17
CA LEU A 230 -7.65 5.25 17.80
C LEU A 230 -7.31 6.74 17.83
N LYS A 231 -6.97 7.27 19.02
CA LYS A 231 -6.83 8.72 19.24
C LYS A 231 -5.39 9.23 19.17
N SER A 232 -4.45 8.44 19.68
CA SER A 232 -3.03 8.79 19.75
C SER A 232 -2.17 7.54 19.89
N LEU A 233 -0.90 7.69 19.53
CA LEU A 233 0.15 6.68 19.69
C LEU A 233 1.42 7.36 20.19
N ASP A 234 2.10 6.75 21.14
CA ASP A 234 3.41 7.18 21.64
C ASP A 234 4.48 6.18 21.18
N PHE A 235 5.44 6.68 20.40
CA PHE A 235 6.53 5.88 19.83
C PHE A 235 7.90 6.15 20.48
N SER A 236 7.95 6.85 21.62
CA SER A 236 9.20 7.19 22.31
C SER A 236 10.10 5.97 22.60
N GLY A 237 9.53 4.77 22.74
CA GLY A 237 10.25 3.52 22.95
C GLY A 237 10.61 2.73 21.68
N PHE A 238 10.23 3.19 20.48
CA PHE A 238 10.38 2.40 19.26
C PHE A 238 11.78 2.52 18.64
N ASN A 239 12.26 1.40 18.08
CA ASN A 239 13.42 1.33 17.22
C ASN A 239 13.02 0.62 15.91
N THR A 240 12.94 1.39 14.83
CA THR A 240 12.51 0.87 13.51
C THR A 240 13.65 0.61 12.53
N SER A 241 14.92 0.68 12.98
CA SER A 241 16.11 0.61 12.11
C SER A 241 16.20 -0.65 11.24
N LYS A 242 15.53 -1.75 11.63
CA LYS A 242 15.47 -3.01 10.88
C LYS A 242 14.20 -3.20 10.06
N VAL A 243 13.22 -2.30 10.20
CA VAL A 243 11.93 -2.42 9.51
C VAL A 243 12.13 -2.20 8.02
N LYS A 244 11.64 -3.16 7.22
CA LYS A 244 11.70 -3.15 5.75
C LYS A 244 10.33 -2.88 5.13
N ASN A 245 9.26 -3.28 5.82
CA ASN A 245 7.88 -3.21 5.33
C ASN A 245 7.00 -2.40 6.29
N MET A 246 6.47 -1.28 5.80
CA MET A 246 5.49 -0.42 6.51
C MET A 246 4.14 -0.35 5.79
N THR A 247 3.85 -1.32 4.92
CA THR A 247 2.63 -1.36 4.11
C THR A 247 1.39 -1.18 4.99
N TYR A 248 0.60 -0.15 4.69
CA TYR A 248 -0.66 0.15 5.36
C TYR A 248 -0.57 0.27 6.89
N MET A 249 0.59 0.57 7.48
CA MET A 249 0.78 0.54 8.95
C MET A 249 -0.27 1.37 9.72
N PHE A 250 -0.70 2.52 9.19
CA PHE A 250 -1.72 3.40 9.79
C PHE A 250 -3.00 3.50 8.94
N TYR A 251 -3.25 2.53 8.06
CA TYR A 251 -4.41 2.55 7.17
C TYR A 251 -5.72 2.75 7.95
N ASP A 252 -6.53 3.74 7.60
CA ASP A 252 -7.83 4.01 8.20
C ASP A 252 -7.80 4.21 9.73
N ALA A 253 -6.69 4.73 10.28
CA ALA A 253 -6.62 5.24 11.66
C ALA A 253 -7.30 6.62 11.77
N GLY A 254 -8.61 6.63 11.47
CA GLY A 254 -9.36 7.82 11.07
C GLY A 254 -9.53 8.95 12.11
N LYS A 255 -9.25 8.72 13.40
CA LYS A 255 -9.38 9.73 14.47
C LYS A 255 -8.04 10.31 14.97
N ILE A 256 -6.90 9.83 14.50
CA ILE A 256 -5.60 10.41 14.86
C ILE A 256 -5.48 11.79 14.21
N GLU A 257 -5.42 12.85 15.03
CA GLU A 257 -5.26 14.23 14.54
C GLU A 257 -3.80 14.65 14.41
N THR A 258 -2.91 14.08 15.22
CA THR A 258 -1.47 14.37 15.23
C THR A 258 -0.69 13.07 15.33
N LEU A 259 0.29 12.90 14.45
CA LEU A 259 1.17 11.75 14.44
C LEU A 259 2.63 12.23 14.36
N ASP A 260 3.40 11.95 15.40
CA ASP A 260 4.83 12.25 15.45
C ASP A 260 5.65 10.98 15.26
N LEU A 261 6.39 10.90 14.15
CA LEU A 261 7.24 9.77 13.79
C LEU A 261 8.73 10.13 13.83
N SER A 262 9.12 11.20 14.51
CA SER A 262 10.53 11.62 14.63
C SER A 262 11.47 10.55 15.21
N ALA A 263 10.94 9.58 15.96
CA ALA A 263 11.68 8.43 16.48
C ALA A 263 11.95 7.33 15.42
N PHE A 264 11.32 7.40 14.24
CA PHE A 264 11.43 6.35 13.23
C PHE A 264 12.70 6.51 12.40
N ASP A 265 13.55 5.48 12.44
CA ASP A 265 14.58 5.24 11.42
C ASP A 265 13.96 4.41 10.29
N THR A 266 13.83 5.01 9.11
CA THR A 266 13.27 4.35 7.92
C THR A 266 14.33 3.99 6.88
N SER A 267 15.62 4.06 7.23
CA SER A 267 16.72 3.83 6.29
C SER A 267 16.75 2.42 5.68
N SER A 268 16.14 1.43 6.34
CA SER A 268 15.98 0.05 5.85
C SER A 268 14.66 -0.20 5.11
N VAL A 269 13.72 0.76 5.10
CA VAL A 269 12.38 0.56 4.54
C VAL A 269 12.43 0.50 3.01
N THR A 270 11.71 -0.48 2.47
CA THR A 270 11.64 -0.76 1.01
C THR A 270 10.26 -0.53 0.43
N THR A 271 9.20 -0.54 1.25
CA THR A 271 7.83 -0.25 0.83
C THR A 271 7.11 0.61 1.87
N MET A 272 6.47 1.68 1.41
CA MET A 272 5.62 2.59 2.17
C MET A 272 4.20 2.64 1.57
N TYR A 273 3.81 1.57 0.86
CA TYR A 273 2.48 1.43 0.26
C TYR A 273 1.39 1.75 1.27
N GLY A 274 0.63 2.81 1.03
CA GLY A 274 -0.58 3.14 1.79
C GLY A 274 -0.31 3.47 3.27
N LEU A 275 0.92 3.84 3.62
CA LEU A 275 1.36 4.03 5.01
C LEU A 275 0.38 4.89 5.84
N PHE A 276 -0.11 5.99 5.27
CA PHE A 276 -1.06 6.92 5.90
C PHE A 276 -2.43 6.95 5.21
N ASN A 277 -2.76 5.96 4.38
CA ASN A 277 -4.01 5.97 3.61
C ASN A 277 -5.23 6.02 4.55
N GLY A 278 -6.15 6.95 4.34
CA GLY A 278 -7.42 7.02 5.07
C GLY A 278 -7.33 7.66 6.45
N MET A 279 -6.20 8.27 6.83
CA MET A 279 -6.09 9.05 8.07
C MET A 279 -6.83 10.41 7.96
N ARG A 280 -8.15 10.36 7.82
CA ARG A 280 -9.00 11.51 7.42
C ARG A 280 -9.02 12.66 8.41
N ALA A 281 -8.74 12.43 9.70
CA ALA A 281 -8.65 13.49 10.72
C ALA A 281 -7.23 14.06 10.92
N LEU A 282 -6.21 13.51 10.24
CA LEU A 282 -4.81 13.91 10.43
C LEU A 282 -4.58 15.36 10.00
N LYS A 283 -4.18 16.20 10.95
CA LYS A 283 -3.89 17.64 10.75
C LYS A 283 -2.39 17.92 10.81
N ASN A 284 -1.65 17.19 11.65
CA ASN A 284 -0.23 17.37 11.85
C ASN A 284 0.50 16.02 11.70
N LEU A 285 1.45 15.97 10.77
CA LEU A 285 2.28 14.78 10.53
C LEU A 285 3.75 15.18 10.59
N ASN A 286 4.49 14.64 11.56
CA ASN A 286 5.95 14.81 11.62
C ASN A 286 6.64 13.57 11.07
N ILE A 287 7.19 13.70 9.86
CA ILE A 287 7.98 12.67 9.16
C ILE A 287 9.42 13.14 8.88
N SER A 288 9.90 14.15 9.60
CA SER A 288 11.21 14.79 9.36
C SER A 288 12.40 13.83 9.44
N SER A 289 12.27 12.69 10.13
CA SER A 289 13.31 11.66 10.23
C SER A 289 13.34 10.67 9.05
N PHE A 290 12.41 10.78 8.10
CA PHE A 290 12.27 9.76 7.05
C PHE A 290 13.45 9.76 6.08
N ASN A 291 14.01 8.57 5.83
CA ASN A 291 15.00 8.32 4.80
C ASN A 291 14.41 7.35 3.78
N THR A 292 13.97 7.88 2.64
CA THR A 292 13.25 7.11 1.61
C THR A 292 14.15 6.54 0.50
N GLN A 293 15.48 6.62 0.62
CA GLN A 293 16.42 6.24 -0.45
C GLN A 293 16.34 4.78 -0.92
N ASN A 294 15.77 3.90 -0.08
CA ASN A 294 15.61 2.47 -0.35
C ASN A 294 14.17 2.07 -0.72
N VAL A 295 13.22 3.02 -0.66
CA VAL A 295 11.82 2.77 -0.95
C VAL A 295 11.60 2.61 -2.45
N THR A 296 10.85 1.57 -2.82
CA THR A 296 10.51 1.22 -4.20
C THR A 296 9.02 1.39 -4.51
N GLU A 297 8.17 1.38 -3.47
CA GLU A 297 6.71 1.44 -3.57
C GLU A 297 6.17 2.53 -2.64
N MET A 298 5.47 3.52 -3.22
CA MET A 298 4.83 4.65 -2.52
C MET A 298 3.38 4.88 -2.95
N GLN A 299 2.78 3.92 -3.67
CA GLN A 299 1.38 4.03 -4.05
C GLN A 299 0.49 4.23 -2.81
N GLU A 300 -0.54 5.04 -2.96
CA GLU A 300 -1.55 5.37 -1.94
C GLU A 300 -1.02 5.98 -0.63
N MET A 301 0.28 6.32 -0.52
CA MET A 301 0.93 6.65 0.76
C MET A 301 0.20 7.70 1.59
N PHE A 302 -0.35 8.76 0.94
CA PHE A 302 -1.10 9.84 1.57
C PHE A 302 -2.56 9.91 1.10
N GLN A 303 -3.08 8.86 0.46
CA GLN A 303 -4.44 8.86 -0.07
C GLN A 303 -5.49 9.14 1.03
N TYR A 304 -6.54 9.90 0.69
CA TYR A 304 -7.65 10.25 1.59
C TYR A 304 -7.24 10.98 2.89
N ASN A 305 -6.08 11.65 2.94
CA ASN A 305 -5.69 12.54 4.03
C ASN A 305 -6.42 13.89 3.91
N SER A 306 -7.74 13.87 4.10
CA SER A 306 -8.61 15.01 3.80
C SER A 306 -8.49 16.18 4.78
N SER A 307 -7.87 16.04 5.95
CA SER A 307 -7.69 17.14 6.93
C SER A 307 -6.30 17.77 6.90
N LEU A 308 -5.33 17.17 6.20
CA LEU A 308 -3.96 17.66 6.18
C LEU A 308 -3.88 18.93 5.31
N MET A 309 -3.33 20.01 5.86
CA MET A 309 -3.23 21.30 5.17
C MET A 309 -1.84 21.57 4.57
N SER A 310 -0.80 20.97 5.16
CA SER A 310 0.59 21.09 4.72
C SER A 310 1.32 19.77 4.93
N LEU A 311 2.29 19.48 4.07
CA LEU A 311 3.12 18.29 4.14
C LEU A 311 4.53 18.63 3.66
N ASP A 312 5.52 18.43 4.53
CA ASP A 312 6.94 18.63 4.17
C ASP A 312 7.52 17.33 3.60
N LEU A 313 7.87 17.38 2.30
CA LEU A 313 8.49 16.27 1.55
C LEU A 313 9.90 16.62 1.05
N SER A 314 10.47 17.73 1.51
CA SER A 314 11.73 18.28 1.00
C SER A 314 12.92 17.31 1.13
N HIS A 315 12.85 16.38 2.09
CA HIS A 315 13.89 15.39 2.39
C HIS A 315 13.69 14.04 1.69
N PHE A 316 12.63 13.87 0.90
CA PHE A 316 12.35 12.60 0.23
C PHE A 316 13.34 12.32 -0.91
N ASN A 317 13.84 11.08 -0.99
CA ASN A 317 14.61 10.56 -2.11
C ASN A 317 13.82 9.45 -2.80
N THR A 318 13.17 9.78 -3.92
CA THR A 318 12.27 8.86 -4.63
C THR A 318 12.94 8.14 -5.80
N ARG A 319 14.28 8.22 -5.96
CA ARG A 319 15.00 7.69 -7.13
C ARG A 319 14.77 6.20 -7.40
N LYS A 320 14.49 5.39 -6.37
CA LYS A 320 14.21 3.95 -6.52
C LYS A 320 12.73 3.60 -6.68
N VAL A 321 11.84 4.58 -6.53
CA VAL A 321 10.39 4.37 -6.57
C VAL A 321 9.96 4.02 -7.98
N THR A 322 9.16 2.95 -8.10
CA THR A 322 8.59 2.48 -9.37
C THR A 322 7.08 2.68 -9.47
N ASN A 323 6.38 2.89 -8.36
CA ASN A 323 4.94 3.07 -8.33
C ASN A 323 4.55 4.25 -7.41
N MET A 324 3.83 5.23 -7.96
CA MET A 324 3.26 6.41 -7.29
C MET A 324 1.74 6.54 -7.53
N GLU A 325 1.08 5.44 -7.90
CA GLU A 325 -0.39 5.38 -8.07
C GLU A 325 -1.09 5.96 -6.83
N CYS A 326 -2.08 6.84 -7.05
CA CYS A 326 -2.91 7.41 -5.99
C CYS A 326 -2.16 8.08 -4.82
N MET A 327 -0.85 8.41 -4.95
CA MET A 327 0.00 8.81 -3.80
C MET A 327 -0.59 9.97 -2.97
N PHE A 328 -1.18 10.97 -3.63
CA PHE A 328 -1.80 12.15 -3.00
C PHE A 328 -3.32 12.24 -3.27
N LYS A 329 -3.93 11.15 -3.73
CA LYS A 329 -5.34 11.16 -4.13
C LYS A 329 -6.24 11.58 -2.98
N GLU A 330 -7.15 12.51 -3.24
CA GLU A 330 -8.16 13.00 -2.30
C GLU A 330 -7.57 13.64 -1.03
N MET A 331 -6.38 14.23 -1.14
CA MET A 331 -5.86 15.19 -0.16
C MET A 331 -6.57 16.54 -0.31
N SER A 332 -7.86 16.59 0.01
CA SER A 332 -8.76 17.68 -0.38
C SER A 332 -8.48 19.04 0.27
N ASN A 333 -7.67 19.10 1.33
CA ASN A 333 -7.39 20.34 2.08
C ASN A 333 -5.96 20.87 1.95
N VAL A 334 -5.05 20.14 1.30
CA VAL A 334 -3.67 20.61 1.10
C VAL A 334 -3.67 21.79 0.14
N THR A 335 -2.98 22.88 0.49
CA THR A 335 -2.96 24.11 -0.31
C THR A 335 -1.71 24.25 -1.19
N SER A 336 -0.67 23.47 -0.91
CA SER A 336 0.56 23.42 -1.69
C SER A 336 1.25 22.07 -1.54
N LEU A 337 1.92 21.60 -2.58
CA LEU A 337 2.76 20.40 -2.57
C LEU A 337 4.11 20.76 -3.17
N ASP A 338 5.17 20.78 -2.35
CA ASP A 338 6.53 20.90 -2.83
C ASP A 338 7.09 19.51 -3.16
N LEU A 339 7.31 19.27 -4.45
CA LEU A 339 7.82 18.02 -5.01
C LEU A 339 9.22 18.18 -5.61
N SER A 340 9.93 19.26 -5.28
CA SER A 340 11.25 19.57 -5.86
C SER A 340 12.32 18.52 -5.60
N SER A 341 12.18 17.74 -4.52
CA SER A 341 13.07 16.63 -4.14
C SER A 341 12.82 15.34 -4.94
N PHE A 342 11.71 15.23 -5.67
CA PHE A 342 11.32 13.98 -6.31
C PHE A 342 12.17 13.68 -7.55
N ASP A 343 12.61 12.42 -7.66
CA ASP A 343 13.27 11.84 -8.82
C ASP A 343 12.43 10.68 -9.35
N THR A 344 11.66 10.94 -10.41
CA THR A 344 10.68 9.99 -10.94
C THR A 344 11.21 9.10 -12.06
N ARG A 345 12.52 9.08 -12.33
CA ARG A 345 13.12 8.39 -13.50
C ARG A 345 12.86 6.88 -13.59
N ASN A 346 12.42 6.26 -12.49
CA ASN A 346 12.12 4.84 -12.40
C ASN A 346 10.62 4.53 -12.26
N VAL A 347 9.78 5.55 -12.16
CA VAL A 347 8.33 5.40 -11.97
C VAL A 347 7.68 4.90 -13.26
N LYS A 348 6.80 3.90 -13.11
CA LYS A 348 6.02 3.29 -14.19
C LYS A 348 4.52 3.60 -14.11
N GLN A 349 3.99 3.74 -12.89
CA GLN A 349 2.57 4.01 -12.62
C GLN A 349 2.42 5.36 -11.91
N MET A 350 1.65 6.27 -12.51
CA MET A 350 1.31 7.59 -11.95
C MET A 350 -0.20 7.85 -12.00
N ASP A 351 -1.01 6.81 -12.22
CA ASP A 351 -2.44 6.98 -12.32
C ASP A 351 -3.03 7.49 -11.01
N ASN A 352 -3.96 8.44 -11.15
CA ASN A 352 -4.67 9.12 -10.07
C ASN A 352 -3.76 9.79 -9.02
N MET A 353 -2.46 10.01 -9.29
CA MET A 353 -1.48 10.51 -8.32
C MET A 353 -1.94 11.78 -7.58
N PHE A 354 -2.58 12.72 -8.29
CA PHE A 354 -3.13 13.97 -7.74
C PHE A 354 -4.65 14.08 -7.88
N GLN A 355 -5.35 12.97 -8.13
CA GLN A 355 -6.80 12.99 -8.30
C GLN A 355 -7.48 13.57 -7.05
N GLY A 356 -8.35 14.57 -7.21
CA GLY A 356 -9.10 15.15 -6.10
C GLY A 356 -8.25 15.97 -5.11
N VAL A 357 -7.04 16.40 -5.49
CA VAL A 357 -6.27 17.41 -4.74
C VAL A 357 -6.90 18.78 -4.99
N LEU A 358 -7.96 19.08 -4.24
CA LEU A 358 -8.92 20.14 -4.60
C LEU A 358 -8.38 21.57 -4.49
N LYS A 359 -7.44 21.85 -3.58
CA LYS A 359 -7.07 23.22 -3.17
C LYS A 359 -5.69 23.71 -3.63
N VAL A 360 -4.99 22.94 -4.46
CA VAL A 360 -3.67 23.33 -4.99
C VAL A 360 -3.84 24.14 -6.27
N PRO A 361 -3.51 25.44 -6.29
CA PRO A 361 -3.71 26.28 -7.47
C PRO A 361 -2.61 26.13 -8.53
N THR A 362 -1.42 25.70 -8.12
CA THR A 362 -0.24 25.54 -8.99
C THR A 362 0.55 24.32 -8.57
N LEU A 363 1.08 23.56 -9.54
CA LEU A 363 1.89 22.37 -9.28
C LEU A 363 3.17 22.39 -10.14
N ARG A 364 4.34 22.37 -9.49
CA ARG A 364 5.64 22.41 -10.18
C ARG A 364 6.19 20.99 -10.38
N LEU A 365 6.30 20.57 -11.64
CA LEU A 365 6.70 19.22 -12.04
C LEU A 365 7.89 19.19 -13.00
N ASN A 366 8.64 20.29 -13.12
CA ASN A 366 9.76 20.40 -14.06
C ASN A 366 10.90 19.40 -13.79
N ASN A 367 10.98 18.85 -12.58
CA ASN A 367 11.92 17.78 -12.19
C ASN A 367 11.44 16.36 -12.53
N PHE A 368 10.19 16.19 -12.99
CA PHE A 368 9.65 14.86 -13.27
C PHE A 368 10.24 14.31 -14.58
N ASN A 369 10.78 13.10 -14.51
CA ASN A 369 11.15 12.29 -15.66
C ASN A 369 10.10 11.18 -15.83
N THR A 370 9.34 11.22 -16.92
CA THR A 370 8.25 10.26 -17.18
C THR A 370 8.58 9.23 -18.28
N GLU A 371 9.85 9.09 -18.71
CA GLU A 371 10.25 8.22 -19.83
C GLU A 371 9.84 6.73 -19.64
N LYS A 372 9.65 6.30 -18.39
CA LYS A 372 9.24 4.93 -18.04
C LYS A 372 7.78 4.79 -17.66
N VAL A 373 7.01 5.88 -17.64
CA VAL A 373 5.61 5.87 -17.23
C VAL A 373 4.75 5.23 -18.33
N GLU A 374 3.93 4.26 -17.92
CA GLU A 374 3.04 3.48 -18.79
C GLU A 374 1.57 3.87 -18.58
N ASN A 375 1.21 4.36 -17.38
CA ASN A 375 -0.16 4.75 -17.03
C ASN A 375 -0.21 6.13 -16.37
N MET A 376 -1.01 7.03 -16.94
CA MET A 376 -1.29 8.38 -16.42
C MET A 376 -2.80 8.63 -16.24
N SER A 377 -3.61 7.57 -16.20
CA SER A 377 -5.07 7.73 -16.09
C SER A 377 -5.45 8.50 -14.82
N GLY A 378 -6.28 9.53 -14.96
CA GLY A 378 -6.76 10.33 -13.84
C GLY A 378 -5.70 11.14 -13.08
N MET A 379 -4.46 11.25 -13.58
CA MET A 379 -3.33 11.83 -12.84
C MET A 379 -3.65 13.19 -12.19
N PHE A 380 -4.39 14.07 -12.89
CA PHE A 380 -4.80 15.40 -12.41
C PHE A 380 -6.33 15.54 -12.29
N ALA A 381 -7.08 14.44 -12.33
CA ALA A 381 -8.54 14.52 -12.38
C ALA A 381 -9.12 15.21 -11.13
N TYR A 382 -10.10 16.09 -11.34
CA TYR A 382 -10.82 16.82 -10.28
C TYR A 382 -9.93 17.71 -9.39
N MET A 383 -8.81 18.20 -9.90
CA MET A 383 -8.07 19.30 -9.24
C MET A 383 -8.80 20.63 -9.49
N ASP A 384 -9.88 20.86 -8.74
CA ASP A 384 -10.85 21.94 -8.99
C ASP A 384 -10.25 23.36 -8.93
N GLU A 385 -9.24 23.60 -8.08
CA GLU A 385 -8.58 24.91 -7.93
C GLU A 385 -7.33 25.10 -8.83
N LEU A 386 -6.90 24.09 -9.59
CA LEU A 386 -5.68 24.18 -10.40
C LEU A 386 -5.84 25.19 -11.55
N GLU A 387 -5.00 26.23 -11.54
CA GLU A 387 -5.01 27.34 -12.49
C GLU A 387 -3.82 27.33 -13.45
N ASP A 388 -2.69 26.73 -13.05
CA ASP A 388 -1.46 26.63 -13.85
C ASP A 388 -0.80 25.25 -13.71
N LEU A 389 -0.43 24.67 -14.85
CA LEU A 389 0.20 23.37 -14.94
C LEU A 389 1.15 23.30 -16.14
N ASP A 390 2.43 23.09 -15.87
CA ASP A 390 3.46 22.83 -16.88
C ASP A 390 3.77 21.34 -16.97
N VAL A 391 3.47 20.73 -18.12
CA VAL A 391 3.77 19.34 -18.47
C VAL A 391 4.79 19.21 -19.61
N SER A 392 5.52 20.28 -19.92
CA SER A 392 6.48 20.30 -21.04
C SER A 392 7.65 19.33 -20.87
N SER A 393 7.98 18.96 -19.63
CA SER A 393 9.02 17.96 -19.32
C SER A 393 8.55 16.51 -19.51
N PHE A 394 7.25 16.27 -19.75
CA PHE A 394 6.72 14.91 -19.80
C PHE A 394 7.11 14.23 -21.11
N ASP A 395 7.73 13.06 -20.98
CA ASP A 395 7.88 12.08 -22.04
C ASP A 395 6.75 11.04 -21.92
N THR A 396 5.87 11.00 -22.92
CA THR A 396 4.70 10.10 -22.91
C THR A 396 4.84 8.93 -23.89
N ARG A 397 6.03 8.69 -24.47
CA ARG A 397 6.23 7.68 -25.53
C ARG A 397 5.82 6.24 -25.14
N LYS A 398 5.83 5.92 -23.85
CA LYS A 398 5.43 4.61 -23.30
C LYS A 398 4.04 4.58 -22.68
N VAL A 399 3.36 5.73 -22.59
CA VAL A 399 2.05 5.81 -21.96
C VAL A 399 1.03 5.13 -22.86
N THR A 400 0.31 4.15 -22.32
CA THR A 400 -0.76 3.43 -23.02
C THR A 400 -2.16 3.87 -22.57
N ASN A 401 -2.28 4.48 -21.40
CA ASN A 401 -3.56 4.88 -20.81
C ASN A 401 -3.52 6.34 -20.32
N MET A 402 -4.37 7.18 -20.90
CA MET A 402 -4.59 8.59 -20.53
C MET A 402 -6.04 8.86 -20.12
N TYR A 403 -6.79 7.81 -19.75
CA TYR A 403 -8.19 7.92 -19.37
C TYR A 403 -8.37 8.96 -18.27
N GLY A 404 -9.20 9.98 -18.52
CA GLY A 404 -9.53 11.00 -17.54
C GLY A 404 -8.36 11.85 -17.01
N MET A 405 -7.19 11.87 -17.67
CA MET A 405 -5.96 12.50 -17.16
C MET A 405 -6.18 13.93 -16.62
N PHE A 406 -6.98 14.74 -17.32
CA PHE A 406 -7.33 16.12 -16.94
C PHE A 406 -8.83 16.31 -16.66
N SER A 407 -9.57 15.21 -16.45
CA SER A 407 -11.02 15.25 -16.26
C SER A 407 -11.41 16.10 -15.05
N GLY A 408 -12.23 17.12 -15.24
CA GLY A 408 -12.76 17.95 -14.16
C GLY A 408 -11.77 18.98 -13.61
N VAL A 409 -10.67 19.28 -14.30
CA VAL A 409 -9.82 20.44 -13.98
C VAL A 409 -10.52 21.72 -14.46
N LYS A 410 -11.43 22.25 -13.65
CA LYS A 410 -12.42 23.24 -14.09
C LYS A 410 -11.88 24.66 -14.27
N LYS A 411 -10.78 25.04 -13.60
CA LYS A 411 -10.24 26.41 -13.61
C LYS A 411 -9.08 26.63 -14.60
N LEU A 412 -8.44 25.57 -15.07
CA LEU A 412 -7.31 25.66 -15.99
C LEU A 412 -7.77 26.23 -17.35
N LYS A 413 -7.21 27.38 -17.73
CA LYS A 413 -7.58 28.12 -18.95
C LYS A 413 -6.79 27.73 -20.20
N SER A 414 -5.58 27.21 -20.00
CA SER A 414 -4.68 26.76 -21.05
C SER A 414 -3.85 25.57 -20.57
N ILE A 415 -3.53 24.67 -21.48
CA ILE A 415 -2.58 23.58 -21.23
C ILE A 415 -1.77 23.34 -22.50
N ASN A 416 -0.46 23.19 -22.37
CA ASN A 416 0.42 22.86 -23.48
C ASN A 416 0.72 21.36 -23.47
N VAL A 417 0.22 20.64 -24.47
CA VAL A 417 0.44 19.19 -24.66
C VAL A 417 1.17 18.87 -25.97
N SER A 418 1.85 19.86 -26.56
CA SER A 418 2.55 19.71 -27.84
C SER A 418 3.72 18.71 -27.80
N ASN A 419 4.29 18.46 -26.61
CA ASN A 419 5.34 17.48 -26.38
C ASN A 419 4.83 16.03 -26.26
N PHE A 420 3.51 15.82 -26.17
CA PHE A 420 2.96 14.48 -25.95
C PHE A 420 3.12 13.64 -27.21
N ASN A 421 3.73 12.46 -27.06
CA ASN A 421 3.64 11.37 -28.01
C ASN A 421 2.54 10.41 -27.56
N THR A 422 1.48 10.30 -28.36
CA THR A 422 0.31 9.46 -28.03
C THR A 422 0.23 8.18 -28.88
N SER A 423 1.26 7.83 -29.65
CA SER A 423 1.17 6.71 -30.62
C SER A 423 0.95 5.34 -29.97
N ALA A 424 1.29 5.20 -28.69
CA ALA A 424 1.08 3.98 -27.90
C ALA A 424 -0.24 3.99 -27.10
N VAL A 425 -0.96 5.12 -27.05
CA VAL A 425 -2.15 5.28 -26.21
C VAL A 425 -3.32 4.53 -26.84
N THR A 426 -3.95 3.67 -26.05
CA THR A 426 -5.13 2.88 -26.47
C THR A 426 -6.43 3.38 -25.82
N ASN A 427 -6.35 4.15 -24.73
CA ASN A 427 -7.49 4.69 -24.01
C ASN A 427 -7.33 6.19 -23.73
N MET A 428 -8.20 7.01 -24.33
CA MET A 428 -8.32 8.46 -24.15
C MET A 428 -9.71 8.88 -23.65
N GLY A 429 -10.51 7.93 -23.18
CA GLY A 429 -11.83 8.23 -22.62
C GLY A 429 -11.72 9.27 -21.52
N TYR A 430 -12.65 10.23 -21.48
CA TYR A 430 -12.74 11.26 -20.45
C TYR A 430 -11.53 12.21 -20.36
N MET A 431 -10.51 12.12 -21.23
CA MET A 431 -9.19 12.77 -21.04
C MET A 431 -9.28 14.27 -20.71
N PHE A 432 -10.17 15.02 -21.37
CA PHE A 432 -10.40 16.46 -21.17
C PHE A 432 -11.82 16.78 -20.69
N ARG A 433 -12.55 15.79 -20.17
CA ARG A 433 -13.94 15.95 -19.77
C ARG A 433 -14.09 17.06 -18.71
N ASN A 434 -15.08 17.92 -18.85
CA ASN A 434 -15.44 18.99 -17.92
C ASN A 434 -14.29 19.97 -17.60
N MET A 435 -13.34 20.16 -18.52
CA MET A 435 -12.40 21.30 -18.46
C MET A 435 -13.10 22.60 -18.90
N ALA A 436 -14.05 23.04 -18.07
CA ALA A 436 -15.04 24.04 -18.46
C ALA A 436 -14.46 25.44 -18.75
N ALA A 437 -13.31 25.81 -18.16
CA ALA A 437 -12.63 27.09 -18.41
C ALA A 437 -11.63 27.07 -19.58
N LEU A 438 -11.34 25.90 -20.17
CA LEU A 438 -10.36 25.80 -21.25
C LEU A 438 -10.91 26.44 -22.54
N GLU A 439 -10.24 27.48 -23.03
CA GLU A 439 -10.70 28.25 -24.20
C GLU A 439 -10.06 27.79 -25.51
N ASN A 440 -8.84 27.24 -25.44
CA ASN A 440 -8.07 26.76 -26.58
C ASN A 440 -7.37 25.44 -26.22
N LEU A 441 -7.29 24.51 -27.18
CA LEU A 441 -6.62 23.24 -27.05
C LEU A 441 -5.92 22.88 -28.37
N ASP A 442 -4.59 22.84 -28.36
CA ASP A 442 -3.79 22.36 -29.48
C ASP A 442 -3.39 20.90 -29.25
N ILE A 443 -3.92 20.02 -30.11
CA ILE A 443 -3.70 18.57 -30.09
C ILE A 443 -3.33 18.04 -31.49
N ASN A 444 -2.78 18.89 -32.35
CA ASN A 444 -2.42 18.53 -33.72
C ASN A 444 -1.31 17.46 -33.79
N ASN A 445 -0.52 17.32 -32.72
CA ASN A 445 0.53 16.30 -32.55
C ASN A 445 -0.01 14.93 -32.14
N PHE A 446 -1.28 14.80 -31.78
CA PHE A 446 -1.81 13.52 -31.29
C PHE A 446 -1.88 12.49 -32.43
N ASN A 447 -1.32 11.32 -32.19
CA ASN A 447 -1.54 10.13 -33.00
C ASN A 447 -2.56 9.25 -32.28
N THR A 448 -3.74 9.07 -32.88
CA THR A 448 -4.82 8.27 -32.28
C THR A 448 -5.03 6.91 -32.93
N SER A 449 -4.15 6.49 -33.84
CA SER A 449 -4.30 5.23 -34.60
C SER A 449 -4.39 3.98 -33.72
N ALA A 450 -3.81 3.99 -32.52
CA ALA A 450 -3.91 2.89 -31.55
C ALA A 450 -5.12 2.99 -30.61
N VAL A 451 -5.86 4.09 -30.62
CA VAL A 451 -6.92 4.38 -29.65
C VAL A 451 -8.15 3.54 -29.95
N THR A 452 -8.67 2.88 -28.92
CA THR A 452 -9.90 2.06 -28.98
C THR A 452 -11.06 2.67 -28.20
N ASN A 453 -10.79 3.58 -27.25
CA ASN A 453 -11.80 4.25 -26.44
C ASN A 453 -11.57 5.76 -26.41
N MET A 454 -12.56 6.53 -26.86
CA MET A 454 -12.63 8.00 -26.85
C MET A 454 -13.91 8.53 -26.17
N ASN A 455 -14.57 7.69 -25.37
CA ASN A 455 -15.84 8.07 -24.76
C ASN A 455 -15.70 9.32 -23.88
N ASN A 456 -16.63 10.26 -24.01
CA ASN A 456 -16.64 11.53 -23.26
C ASN A 456 -15.33 12.35 -23.32
N MET A 457 -14.43 12.12 -24.29
CA MET A 457 -13.08 12.72 -24.30
C MET A 457 -13.09 14.25 -24.16
N PHE A 458 -14.04 14.94 -24.83
CA PHE A 458 -14.20 16.40 -24.80
C PHE A 458 -15.52 16.85 -24.16
N SER A 459 -16.24 15.93 -23.50
CA SER A 459 -17.56 16.20 -22.93
C SER A 459 -17.48 17.36 -21.93
N GLY A 460 -18.36 18.35 -22.04
CA GLY A 460 -18.49 19.45 -21.07
C GLY A 460 -17.41 20.52 -21.15
N MET A 461 -16.61 20.56 -22.22
CA MET A 461 -15.70 21.69 -22.50
C MET A 461 -16.49 22.90 -23.00
N THR A 462 -17.21 23.57 -22.10
CA THR A 462 -18.20 24.59 -22.47
C THR A 462 -17.62 25.91 -22.98
N SER A 463 -16.34 26.21 -22.72
CA SER A 463 -15.69 27.44 -23.19
C SER A 463 -14.89 27.28 -24.48
N LEU A 464 -14.67 26.04 -24.95
CA LEU A 464 -13.86 25.76 -26.13
C LEU A 464 -14.61 26.14 -27.42
N ARG A 465 -14.08 27.12 -28.16
CA ARG A 465 -14.78 27.69 -29.33
C ARG A 465 -14.50 26.95 -30.66
N SER A 466 -13.37 26.28 -30.75
CA SER A 466 -12.96 25.53 -31.93
C SER A 466 -12.10 24.35 -31.53
N LEU A 467 -12.14 23.28 -32.33
CA LEU A 467 -11.37 22.06 -32.08
C LEU A 467 -10.91 21.49 -33.42
N ASN A 468 -9.59 21.41 -33.64
CA ASN A 468 -9.03 20.76 -34.82
C ASN A 468 -8.84 19.26 -34.55
N LEU A 469 -9.47 18.42 -35.36
CA LEU A 469 -9.41 16.96 -35.28
C LEU A 469 -8.84 16.32 -36.54
N SER A 470 -8.27 17.10 -37.46
CA SER A 470 -7.83 16.61 -38.78
C SER A 470 -6.76 15.51 -38.73
N ASN A 471 -6.00 15.42 -37.63
CA ASN A 471 -5.00 14.39 -37.38
C ASN A 471 -5.54 13.10 -36.74
N PHE A 472 -6.82 13.06 -36.36
CA PHE A 472 -7.39 11.89 -35.70
C PHE A 472 -7.57 10.73 -36.69
N ASP A 473 -7.02 9.57 -36.35
CA ASP A 473 -7.37 8.28 -36.93
C ASP A 473 -8.27 7.55 -35.94
N THR A 474 -9.53 7.31 -36.33
CA THR A 474 -10.52 6.62 -35.50
C THR A 474 -10.79 5.19 -35.96
N THR A 475 -9.98 4.64 -36.88
CA THR A 475 -10.21 3.32 -37.49
C THR A 475 -10.33 2.21 -36.45
N ASN A 476 -9.61 2.30 -35.33
CA ASN A 476 -9.62 1.29 -34.26
C ASN A 476 -10.58 1.63 -33.10
N VAL A 477 -11.28 2.76 -33.15
CA VAL A 477 -12.16 3.21 -32.06
C VAL A 477 -13.42 2.34 -32.02
N LYS A 478 -13.72 1.85 -30.81
CA LYS A 478 -14.91 1.04 -30.50
C LYS A 478 -15.97 1.82 -29.73
N ASP A 479 -15.56 2.75 -28.87
CA ASP A 479 -16.48 3.57 -28.07
C ASP A 479 -16.14 5.06 -28.23
N MET A 480 -17.11 5.84 -28.68
CA MET A 480 -17.07 7.31 -28.76
C MET A 480 -18.35 7.95 -28.18
N GLY A 481 -19.07 7.21 -27.32
CA GLY A 481 -20.24 7.71 -26.62
C GLY A 481 -19.92 9.00 -25.85
N GLY A 482 -20.75 10.02 -26.03
CA GLY A 482 -20.64 11.31 -25.35
C GLY A 482 -19.41 12.13 -25.72
N MET A 483 -18.64 11.78 -26.76
CA MET A 483 -17.35 12.41 -27.07
C MET A 483 -17.41 13.95 -27.10
N PHE A 484 -18.48 14.53 -27.65
CA PHE A 484 -18.70 15.98 -27.76
C PHE A 484 -19.91 16.49 -26.94
N HIS A 485 -20.39 15.68 -26.00
CA HIS A 485 -21.54 15.99 -25.14
C HIS A 485 -21.34 17.34 -24.43
N ASN A 486 -22.37 18.21 -24.38
CA ASN A 486 -22.33 19.52 -23.73
C ASN A 486 -21.22 20.49 -24.23
N MET A 487 -20.66 20.31 -25.43
CA MET A 487 -19.78 21.32 -26.04
C MET A 487 -20.61 22.48 -26.63
N LYS A 488 -21.11 23.35 -25.75
CA LYS A 488 -22.14 24.35 -26.05
C LYS A 488 -21.70 25.51 -26.95
N THR A 489 -20.40 25.72 -27.15
CA THR A 489 -19.83 26.88 -27.88
C THR A 489 -19.29 26.54 -29.26
N ILE A 490 -19.15 25.26 -29.61
CA ILE A 490 -18.68 24.81 -30.92
C ILE A 490 -19.75 25.10 -31.98
N THR A 491 -19.41 25.96 -32.96
CA THR A 491 -20.30 26.32 -34.08
C THR A 491 -20.08 25.47 -35.32
N GLU A 492 -18.89 24.89 -35.47
CA GLU A 492 -18.48 24.04 -36.59
C GLU A 492 -17.59 22.92 -36.06
N LEU A 493 -17.79 21.71 -36.58
CA LEU A 493 -17.01 20.53 -36.20
C LEU A 493 -16.69 19.71 -37.45
N ASN A 494 -15.41 19.65 -37.82
CA ASN A 494 -14.96 18.87 -38.97
C ASN A 494 -14.65 17.43 -38.52
N LEU A 495 -15.44 16.49 -39.02
CA LEU A 495 -15.31 15.04 -38.74
C LEU A 495 -15.01 14.23 -40.01
N SER A 496 -14.61 14.88 -41.11
CA SER A 496 -14.46 14.24 -42.42
C SER A 496 -13.43 13.09 -42.47
N ASN A 497 -12.46 13.09 -41.55
CA ASN A 497 -11.45 12.06 -41.38
C ASN A 497 -11.87 10.89 -40.49
N PHE A 498 -13.04 10.95 -39.84
CA PHE A 498 -13.47 9.89 -38.93
C PHE A 498 -13.85 8.62 -39.71
N ASN A 499 -13.33 7.50 -39.26
CA ASN A 499 -13.79 6.17 -39.64
C ASN A 499 -14.53 5.54 -38.46
N THR A 500 -15.82 5.23 -38.64
CA THR A 500 -16.66 4.68 -37.56
C THR A 500 -17.05 3.21 -37.80
N SER A 501 -16.43 2.52 -38.76
CA SER A 501 -16.81 1.15 -39.14
C SER A 501 -16.65 0.12 -38.01
N ASN A 502 -15.84 0.43 -36.99
CA ASN A 502 -15.61 -0.43 -35.82
C ASN A 502 -16.30 0.07 -34.54
N VAL A 503 -17.07 1.16 -34.63
CA VAL A 503 -17.72 1.79 -33.46
C VAL A 503 -18.96 0.99 -33.05
N LEU A 504 -19.03 0.67 -31.76
CA LEU A 504 -20.13 -0.06 -31.13
C LEU A 504 -21.12 0.87 -30.42
N GLY A 505 -20.66 2.00 -29.87
CA GLY A 505 -21.49 2.95 -29.11
C GLY A 505 -21.28 4.42 -29.53
N MET A 506 -22.39 5.13 -29.75
CA MET A 506 -22.44 6.56 -30.09
C MET A 506 -23.45 7.32 -29.21
N GLU A 507 -23.77 6.81 -28.01
CA GLU A 507 -24.75 7.39 -27.11
C GLU A 507 -24.40 8.83 -26.78
N ALA A 508 -25.37 9.73 -26.90
CA ALA A 508 -25.25 11.14 -26.53
C ALA A 508 -24.04 11.86 -27.14
N MET A 509 -23.45 11.36 -28.24
CA MET A 509 -22.20 11.87 -28.81
C MET A 509 -22.24 13.38 -29.09
N PHE A 510 -23.37 13.90 -29.59
CA PHE A 510 -23.59 15.32 -29.90
C PHE A 510 -24.67 15.95 -29.01
N TYR A 511 -24.95 15.32 -27.85
CA TYR A 511 -26.02 15.78 -26.97
C TYR A 511 -25.72 17.20 -26.45
N ASN A 512 -26.71 18.09 -26.56
CA ASN A 512 -26.66 19.46 -26.06
C ASN A 512 -25.50 20.30 -26.62
N MET A 513 -25.05 20.00 -27.84
CA MET A 513 -24.24 20.91 -28.66
C MET A 513 -25.17 22.00 -29.22
N THR A 514 -25.41 23.03 -28.41
CA THR A 514 -26.47 24.03 -28.68
C THR A 514 -26.08 25.10 -29.68
N ALA A 515 -24.79 25.34 -29.96
CA ALA A 515 -24.33 26.32 -30.95
C ALA A 515 -24.20 25.77 -32.38
N LEU A 516 -24.18 24.45 -32.55
CA LEU A 516 -23.99 23.81 -33.84
C LEU A 516 -25.22 24.01 -34.74
N LYS A 517 -25.02 24.54 -35.96
CA LYS A 517 -26.09 24.74 -36.95
C LYS A 517 -26.22 23.59 -37.94
N THR A 518 -25.09 23.06 -38.37
CA THR A 518 -25.01 21.96 -39.32
C THR A 518 -24.03 20.92 -38.81
N LEU A 519 -24.35 19.65 -38.99
CA LEU A 519 -23.46 18.55 -38.64
C LEU A 519 -23.24 17.68 -39.88
N ASP A 520 -21.99 17.50 -40.28
CA ASP A 520 -21.62 16.61 -41.37
C ASP A 520 -21.00 15.33 -40.82
N ILE A 521 -21.73 14.23 -41.01
CA ILE A 521 -21.34 12.87 -40.64
C ILE A 521 -21.54 11.94 -41.84
N SER A 522 -21.37 12.47 -43.05
CA SER A 522 -21.51 11.74 -44.32
C SER A 522 -20.56 10.55 -44.45
N ASN A 523 -19.43 10.59 -43.77
CA ASN A 523 -18.43 9.53 -43.70
C ASN A 523 -18.72 8.45 -42.64
N PHE A 524 -19.77 8.59 -41.81
CA PHE A 524 -20.03 7.63 -40.73
C PHE A 524 -20.60 6.32 -41.27
N ASP A 525 -19.94 5.21 -40.93
CA ASP A 525 -20.47 3.85 -41.02
C ASP A 525 -21.11 3.47 -39.67
N THR A 526 -22.39 3.09 -39.70
CA THR A 526 -23.20 2.73 -38.53
C THR A 526 -23.48 1.23 -38.44
N SER A 527 -22.86 0.41 -39.29
CA SER A 527 -23.14 -1.03 -39.41
C SER A 527 -22.86 -1.84 -38.14
N GLN A 528 -21.93 -1.38 -37.29
CA GLN A 528 -21.57 -2.04 -36.04
C GLN A 528 -22.21 -1.39 -34.80
N VAL A 529 -22.86 -0.23 -34.95
CA VAL A 529 -23.37 0.56 -33.83
C VAL A 529 -24.56 -0.14 -33.17
N GLY A 530 -24.41 -0.49 -31.90
CA GLY A 530 -25.44 -1.12 -31.08
C GLY A 530 -26.32 -0.11 -30.34
N SER A 531 -25.93 1.17 -30.27
CA SER A 531 -26.69 2.18 -29.55
C SER A 531 -26.39 3.61 -30.01
N VAL A 532 -27.46 4.37 -30.22
CA VAL A 532 -27.51 5.78 -30.64
C VAL A 532 -28.39 6.61 -29.69
N LYS A 533 -28.60 6.11 -28.47
CA LYS A 533 -29.42 6.75 -27.44
C LYS A 533 -29.03 8.23 -27.29
N SER A 534 -30.00 9.13 -27.41
CA SER A 534 -29.81 10.58 -27.26
C SER A 534 -28.73 11.21 -28.15
N ILE A 535 -28.28 10.54 -29.22
CA ILE A 535 -27.12 10.96 -30.03
C ILE A 535 -27.16 12.43 -30.46
N PHE A 536 -28.34 12.92 -30.88
CA PHE A 536 -28.55 14.30 -31.32
C PHE A 536 -29.45 15.10 -30.37
N ALA A 537 -29.81 14.60 -29.19
CA ALA A 537 -30.77 15.32 -28.33
C ALA A 537 -30.20 16.62 -27.73
N THR A 538 -31.08 17.46 -27.21
CA THR A 538 -30.74 18.70 -26.50
C THR A 538 -31.79 19.01 -25.42
N ALA A 539 -31.34 19.67 -24.34
CA ALA A 539 -32.21 20.12 -23.25
C ALA A 539 -32.19 21.64 -23.04
N ASP A 540 -31.09 22.31 -23.43
CA ASP A 540 -30.82 23.70 -23.04
C ASP A 540 -30.81 24.70 -24.23
N GLY A 541 -31.30 24.27 -25.39
CA GLY A 541 -31.39 25.11 -26.59
C GLY A 541 -31.18 24.34 -27.89
N ASP A 542 -31.74 24.86 -28.98
CA ASP A 542 -31.65 24.20 -30.28
C ASP A 542 -31.31 25.17 -31.41
N ASN A 543 -30.21 24.92 -32.09
CA ASN A 543 -29.79 25.60 -33.31
C ASN A 543 -29.45 24.63 -34.45
N LEU A 544 -29.56 23.31 -34.24
CA LEU A 544 -29.18 22.34 -35.26
C LEU A 544 -30.29 22.26 -36.31
N GLU A 545 -29.99 22.71 -37.52
CA GLU A 545 -30.95 22.82 -38.62
C GLU A 545 -30.82 21.66 -39.61
N ARG A 546 -29.59 21.15 -39.83
CA ARG A 546 -29.32 20.10 -40.82
C ARG A 546 -28.25 19.11 -40.33
N ILE A 547 -28.49 17.83 -40.61
CA ILE A 547 -27.50 16.76 -40.46
C ILE A 547 -27.28 16.14 -41.85
N TYR A 548 -26.02 16.12 -42.30
CA TYR A 548 -25.63 15.54 -43.59
C TYR A 548 -25.13 14.11 -43.42
N VAL A 549 -25.68 13.18 -44.21
CA VAL A 549 -25.28 11.78 -44.28
C VAL A 549 -25.15 11.33 -45.75
N ASN A 550 -24.43 10.22 -46.02
CA ASN A 550 -24.43 9.62 -47.37
C ASN A 550 -25.50 8.53 -47.55
N ASN A 551 -25.81 7.80 -46.47
CA ASN A 551 -26.76 6.69 -46.46
C ASN A 551 -27.66 6.77 -45.22
N ASP A 552 -28.78 6.04 -45.24
CA ASP A 552 -29.59 5.80 -44.05
C ASP A 552 -28.72 5.14 -42.96
N PHE A 553 -28.98 5.40 -41.69
CA PHE A 553 -28.27 4.69 -40.63
C PHE A 553 -28.66 3.21 -40.65
N ASN A 554 -27.70 2.34 -40.36
CA ASN A 554 -27.97 0.93 -40.17
C ASN A 554 -28.58 0.71 -38.79
N THR A 555 -29.80 0.19 -38.75
CA THR A 555 -30.56 -0.03 -37.51
C THR A 555 -30.60 -1.50 -37.09
N ALA A 556 -29.94 -2.40 -37.82
CA ALA A 556 -30.04 -3.85 -37.61
C ALA A 556 -29.54 -4.31 -36.23
N ARG A 557 -28.67 -3.51 -35.59
CA ARG A 557 -28.09 -3.79 -34.27
C ARG A 557 -28.74 -3.00 -33.12
N LEU A 558 -29.70 -2.12 -33.42
CA LEU A 558 -30.47 -1.37 -32.43
C LEU A 558 -31.66 -2.24 -31.99
N THR A 559 -31.39 -3.23 -31.15
CA THR A 559 -32.34 -4.33 -30.86
C THR A 559 -33.23 -4.09 -29.65
N SER A 560 -32.83 -3.21 -28.74
CA SER A 560 -33.59 -2.79 -27.57
C SER A 560 -34.11 -1.37 -27.74
N TYR A 561 -35.31 -1.09 -27.25
CA TYR A 561 -35.85 0.28 -27.20
C TYR A 561 -34.87 1.27 -26.55
N MET A 562 -34.09 0.81 -25.57
CA MET A 562 -33.09 1.62 -24.87
C MET A 562 -31.97 2.13 -25.79
N ASP A 563 -31.65 1.40 -26.86
CA ASP A 563 -30.56 1.67 -27.79
C ASP A 563 -30.83 2.93 -28.66
N TYR A 564 -32.09 3.32 -28.81
CA TYR A 564 -32.51 4.43 -29.69
C TYR A 564 -33.51 5.38 -29.02
N THR A 565 -33.57 5.40 -27.69
CA THR A 565 -34.41 6.37 -26.98
C THR A 565 -33.89 7.80 -27.16
N ASN A 566 -34.81 8.76 -27.26
CA ASN A 566 -34.55 10.20 -27.22
C ASN A 566 -33.56 10.71 -28.29
N MET A 567 -33.41 10.05 -29.44
CA MET A 567 -32.38 10.41 -30.44
C MET A 567 -32.38 11.89 -30.84
N PHE A 568 -33.57 12.47 -30.98
CA PHE A 568 -33.79 13.82 -31.47
C PHE A 568 -34.53 14.72 -30.48
N THR A 569 -34.68 14.30 -29.22
CA THR A 569 -35.40 15.08 -28.19
C THR A 569 -34.89 16.52 -28.13
N GLY A 570 -35.81 17.48 -28.20
CA GLY A 570 -35.49 18.92 -28.17
C GLY A 570 -35.08 19.56 -29.51
N ARG A 571 -34.94 18.79 -30.60
CA ARG A 571 -34.52 19.30 -31.92
C ARG A 571 -35.67 19.86 -32.76
N ASN A 572 -36.26 20.95 -32.29
CA ASN A 572 -37.40 21.62 -32.92
C ASN A 572 -37.07 22.34 -34.25
N LYS A 573 -35.80 22.70 -34.50
CA LYS A 573 -35.33 23.38 -35.72
C LYS A 573 -34.80 22.43 -36.78
N LEU A 574 -34.47 21.19 -36.42
CA LEU A 574 -33.91 20.20 -37.34
C LEU A 574 -34.92 19.86 -38.45
N ARG A 575 -34.46 19.87 -39.70
CA ARG A 575 -35.24 19.48 -40.87
C ARG A 575 -34.47 18.49 -41.74
N GLY A 576 -35.17 17.50 -42.28
CA GLY A 576 -34.67 16.67 -43.37
C GLY A 576 -34.41 17.48 -44.65
N GLY A 577 -33.70 16.89 -45.61
CA GLY A 577 -33.32 17.54 -46.87
C GLY A 577 -34.49 18.09 -47.71
N ASN A 578 -35.67 17.47 -47.64
CA ASN A 578 -36.92 17.92 -48.27
C ASN A 578 -37.86 18.64 -47.28
N GLY A 579 -37.36 19.01 -46.11
CA GLY A 579 -38.11 19.72 -45.09
C GLY A 579 -38.91 18.84 -44.13
N SER A 580 -38.73 17.50 -44.13
CA SER A 580 -39.43 16.61 -43.20
C SER A 580 -39.10 16.92 -41.73
N TYR A 581 -40.12 16.83 -40.86
CA TYR A 581 -39.99 17.03 -39.40
C TYR A 581 -41.16 16.41 -38.62
N LEU A 582 -40.95 16.11 -37.33
CA LEU A 582 -42.00 15.87 -36.34
C LEU A 582 -42.29 17.12 -35.54
N SER A 583 -43.57 17.33 -35.19
CA SER A 583 -43.99 18.38 -34.25
C SER A 583 -43.44 18.17 -32.83
N ASN A 584 -43.29 16.90 -32.43
CA ASN A 584 -42.58 16.51 -31.22
C ASN A 584 -41.38 15.62 -31.59
N PRO A 585 -40.16 16.17 -31.67
CA PRO A 585 -38.95 15.40 -32.01
C PRO A 585 -38.66 14.22 -31.07
N ALA A 586 -39.20 14.23 -29.84
CA ALA A 586 -39.02 13.12 -28.89
C ALA A 586 -39.76 11.84 -29.30
N THR A 587 -40.73 11.91 -30.23
CA THR A 587 -41.45 10.73 -30.74
C THR A 587 -40.77 10.09 -31.94
N ALA A 588 -39.59 10.56 -32.35
CA ALA A 588 -38.84 9.98 -33.45
C ALA A 588 -38.39 8.55 -33.11
N ASP A 589 -38.78 7.58 -33.93
CA ASP A 589 -38.34 6.19 -33.87
C ASP A 589 -37.23 5.90 -34.91
N LEU A 590 -36.89 4.62 -35.08
CA LEU A 590 -35.90 4.16 -36.05
C LEU A 590 -36.21 4.59 -37.50
N THR A 591 -37.47 4.86 -37.84
CA THR A 591 -37.86 5.28 -39.20
C THR A 591 -37.42 6.71 -39.52
N TRP A 592 -36.96 7.49 -38.53
CA TRP A 592 -36.45 8.85 -38.73
C TRP A 592 -34.94 8.92 -38.94
N LEU A 593 -34.21 7.83 -38.70
CA LEU A 593 -32.77 7.67 -38.93
C LEU A 593 -32.43 7.43 -40.42
N ARG A 594 -33.04 8.20 -41.33
CA ARG A 594 -32.88 8.02 -42.79
C ARG A 594 -32.78 9.35 -43.52
N VAL A 595 -32.25 9.30 -44.73
CA VAL A 595 -32.21 10.39 -45.69
C VAL A 595 -33.63 10.74 -46.12
N ASP A 596 -33.99 12.01 -45.92
CA ASP A 596 -35.24 12.59 -46.42
C ASP A 596 -35.21 12.65 -47.96
N ARG A 597 -36.15 11.96 -48.60
CA ARG A 597 -36.23 11.79 -50.06
C ARG A 597 -37.69 11.63 -50.49
N PRO A 598 -38.04 11.78 -51.79
CA PRO A 598 -39.43 11.64 -52.23
C PRO A 598 -40.07 10.33 -51.74
N GLY A 599 -41.20 10.44 -51.02
CA GLY A 599 -41.92 9.30 -50.45
C GLY A 599 -41.37 8.74 -49.12
N VAL A 600 -40.28 9.29 -48.58
CA VAL A 600 -39.60 8.79 -47.39
C VAL A 600 -39.18 9.96 -46.49
N GLN A 601 -39.87 10.12 -45.35
CA GLN A 601 -39.57 11.19 -44.38
C GLN A 601 -38.43 10.79 -43.44
N GLY A 602 -37.42 11.64 -43.27
CA GLY A 602 -36.35 11.42 -42.30
C GLY A 602 -35.71 12.73 -41.86
N TYR A 603 -34.81 12.68 -40.87
CA TYR A 603 -34.13 13.88 -40.37
C TYR A 603 -32.80 14.20 -41.08
N PHE A 604 -32.33 13.33 -41.97
CA PHE A 604 -31.04 13.53 -42.63
C PHE A 604 -31.18 14.16 -44.02
N THR A 605 -30.17 14.94 -44.40
CA THR A 605 -29.97 15.49 -45.74
C THR A 605 -28.87 14.70 -46.42
N ARG A 606 -29.08 14.24 -47.67
CA ARG A 606 -28.01 13.58 -48.42
C ARG A 606 -26.92 14.58 -48.77
N LYS A 607 -25.66 14.27 -48.49
CA LYS A 607 -24.54 15.07 -49.01
C LYS A 607 -24.41 14.81 -50.53
N SER A 608 -24.44 15.88 -51.31
CA SER A 608 -24.39 15.88 -52.77
C SER A 608 -23.01 15.57 -53.30
#